data_AF-A0A1G0VQW8-F1
#
_entry.id   AF-A0A1G0VQW8-F1
#
_cell.length_a   1.000
_cell.length_b   1.000
_cell.length_c   1.000
_cell.angle_alpha   90.00
_cell.angle_beta   90.00
_cell.angle_gamma   90.00
#
_symmetry.space_group_name_H-M   'P 1'
#
loop_
_entity.id
_entity.type
_entity.pdbx_description
1 polymer ?
#
loop_
_entity_poly.entity_id
_entity_poly.type
_entity_poly.pdbx_seq_one_letter_code
_entity_poly.pdbx_strand_id
1 'polypeptide(L)'
;MKKLKELTHREIKVSLLIGGQKKSLRNKNLEDIELKEADIIVGTHALFEEKVRFSNLGLIVIDEQHRFGVAQRGKLQAKGITPDVIVMSATPIPRTLTMTVYGDLDLSIIDEMPSNRKPVKTILRGEDKLPDILKFIKDKSKEGYQSFIVYPLVEESELLELKDALSYYEMLRSTYLKNLRVGLVHGRMSWQEKEEAMLLFRKKQFDVLIATTVIEVGIDIPDANIILINDANRFGLSQLHQLRGRVGRGNKQAFCILVTKEEIAKRSEKENKELEFMSSSEIEKQKAAIRLQSMVKYNDGFKIAEIDLKLRGPGDIFGLRQSGFPEFKYADIITDSKLILQAKQEAFKIIDEDPELKLPDNQSIKKILTKNYSDNLRYSGIA
;
A
#
# COMPACT_ATOMS: atom_id res chain seq x y z
N MET A 1 -22.06 -3.84 -9.60
CA MET A 1 -23.49 -3.83 -9.97
C MET A 1 -24.19 -5.14 -9.59
N LYS A 2 -23.91 -6.32 -10.21
CA LYS A 2 -24.62 -7.59 -9.88
C LYS A 2 -24.64 -7.95 -8.39
N LYS A 3 -23.48 -7.99 -7.72
CA LYS A 3 -23.38 -8.28 -6.28
C LYS A 3 -24.08 -7.26 -5.37
N LEU A 4 -24.21 -6.00 -5.78
CA LEU A 4 -24.87 -4.96 -4.98
C LEU A 4 -26.39 -5.10 -5.02
N LYS A 5 -26.95 -5.49 -6.18
CA LYS A 5 -28.38 -5.78 -6.32
C LYS A 5 -28.83 -7.01 -5.49
N GLU A 6 -27.93 -7.93 -5.20
CA GLU A 6 -28.21 -9.11 -4.36
C GLU A 6 -28.27 -8.76 -2.86
N LEU A 7 -27.66 -7.64 -2.43
CA LEU A 7 -27.55 -7.24 -1.03
C LEU A 7 -28.69 -6.31 -0.57
N THR A 8 -29.43 -5.69 -1.50
CA THR A 8 -30.47 -4.71 -1.15
C THR A 8 -31.75 -4.89 -1.95
N HIS A 9 -32.90 -4.70 -1.29
CA HIS A 9 -34.23 -4.75 -1.93
C HIS A 9 -34.57 -3.49 -2.77
N ARG A 10 -33.64 -2.54 -2.91
CA ARG A 10 -33.78 -1.31 -3.69
C ARG A 10 -32.69 -1.23 -4.77
N GLU A 11 -33.02 -0.58 -5.89
CA GLU A 11 -32.02 -0.25 -6.91
C GLU A 11 -31.08 0.84 -6.39
N ILE A 12 -29.80 0.48 -6.24
CA ILE A 12 -28.71 1.40 -5.89
C ILE A 12 -28.16 2.03 -7.17
N LYS A 13 -28.20 3.35 -7.27
CA LYS A 13 -27.56 4.12 -8.33
C LYS A 13 -26.10 4.44 -7.96
N VAL A 14 -25.17 4.08 -8.85
CA VAL A 14 -23.74 4.32 -8.66
C VAL A 14 -23.24 5.31 -9.70
N SER A 15 -22.59 6.38 -9.26
CA SER A 15 -21.98 7.40 -10.12
C SER A 15 -20.46 7.31 -10.07
N LEU A 16 -19.80 7.53 -11.22
CA LEU A 16 -18.34 7.44 -11.36
C LEU A 16 -17.76 8.80 -11.73
N LEU A 17 -16.85 9.33 -10.90
CA LEU A 17 -16.12 10.58 -11.17
C LEU A 17 -14.60 10.33 -11.23
N ILE A 18 -14.06 10.35 -12.44
CA ILE A 18 -12.61 10.16 -12.68
C ILE A 18 -12.06 11.27 -13.57
N GLY A 19 -10.73 11.43 -13.55
CA GLY A 19 -10.04 12.34 -14.46
C GLY A 19 -10.19 11.90 -15.93
N GLY A 20 -10.26 12.86 -16.86
CA GLY A 20 -10.33 12.58 -18.30
C GLY A 20 -11.71 12.16 -18.83
N GLN A 21 -12.78 12.24 -18.04
CA GLN A 21 -14.14 11.98 -18.51
C GLN A 21 -14.61 13.04 -19.52
N LYS A 22 -15.43 12.60 -20.50
CA LYS A 22 -16.13 13.51 -21.41
C LYS A 22 -16.97 14.50 -20.59
N LYS A 23 -16.89 15.79 -20.95
CA LYS A 23 -17.54 16.89 -20.24
C LYS A 23 -19.04 16.68 -20.03
N SER A 24 -19.75 16.16 -21.04
CA SER A 24 -21.18 15.86 -20.95
C SER A 24 -21.51 14.83 -19.88
N LEU A 25 -20.76 13.73 -19.83
CA LEU A 25 -20.94 12.67 -18.83
C LEU A 25 -20.57 13.16 -17.43
N ARG A 26 -19.47 13.92 -17.31
CA ARG A 26 -19.05 14.50 -16.03
C ARG A 26 -20.11 15.44 -15.45
N ASN A 27 -20.66 16.34 -16.29
CA ASN A 27 -21.70 17.27 -15.84
C ASN A 27 -22.95 16.54 -15.37
N LYS A 28 -23.40 15.53 -16.12
CA LYS A 28 -24.51 14.68 -15.69
C LYS A 28 -24.24 14.02 -14.33
N ASN A 29 -23.06 13.43 -14.15
CA ASN A 29 -22.73 12.79 -12.88
C ASN A 29 -22.68 13.79 -11.72
N LEU A 30 -22.24 15.04 -11.96
CA LEU A 30 -22.26 16.10 -10.95
C LEU A 30 -23.69 16.49 -10.56
N GLU A 31 -24.59 16.63 -11.55
CA GLU A 31 -26.02 16.87 -11.31
C GLU A 31 -26.65 15.73 -10.52
N ASP A 32 -26.38 14.46 -10.90
CA ASP A 32 -26.90 13.28 -10.20
C ASP A 32 -26.46 13.25 -8.72
N ILE A 33 -25.27 13.75 -8.41
CA ILE A 33 -24.72 13.79 -7.04
C ILE A 33 -25.36 14.94 -6.24
N GLU A 34 -25.48 16.12 -6.83
CA GLU A 34 -26.05 17.30 -6.19
C GLU A 34 -27.56 17.13 -5.93
N LEU A 35 -28.27 16.47 -6.85
CA LEU A 35 -29.71 16.18 -6.77
C LEU A 35 -30.05 14.91 -5.97
N LYS A 36 -29.06 14.25 -5.36
CA LYS A 36 -29.25 13.02 -4.58
C LYS A 36 -29.85 11.87 -5.40
N GLU A 37 -29.56 11.82 -6.69
CA GLU A 37 -29.90 10.68 -7.53
C GLU A 37 -28.87 9.54 -7.42
N ALA A 38 -27.62 9.85 -7.07
CA ALA A 38 -26.60 8.84 -6.83
C ALA A 38 -26.55 8.43 -5.34
N ASP A 39 -26.65 7.13 -5.07
CA ASP A 39 -26.51 6.57 -3.72
C ASP A 39 -25.04 6.31 -3.36
N ILE A 40 -24.25 5.83 -4.33
CA ILE A 40 -22.82 5.55 -4.16
C ILE A 40 -22.04 6.34 -5.21
N ILE A 41 -21.07 7.13 -4.75
CA ILE A 41 -20.14 7.84 -5.63
C ILE A 41 -18.77 7.17 -5.53
N VAL A 42 -18.24 6.70 -6.66
CA VAL A 42 -16.87 6.18 -6.76
C VAL A 42 -16.06 7.16 -7.58
N GLY A 43 -14.86 7.50 -7.13
CA GLY A 43 -14.02 8.42 -7.89
C GLY A 43 -12.58 8.46 -7.45
N THR A 44 -11.77 9.14 -8.25
CA THR A 44 -10.36 9.41 -7.94
C THR A 44 -10.25 10.75 -7.18
N HIS A 45 -9.07 11.38 -7.23
CA HIS A 45 -8.84 12.73 -6.71
C HIS A 45 -9.83 13.79 -7.27
N ALA A 46 -10.55 13.49 -8.34
CA ALA A 46 -11.62 14.33 -8.87
C ALA A 46 -12.72 14.66 -7.84
N LEU A 47 -12.93 13.81 -6.83
CA LEU A 47 -13.92 14.05 -5.77
C LEU A 47 -13.55 15.22 -4.84
N PHE A 48 -12.27 15.60 -4.76
CA PHE A 48 -11.81 16.73 -3.94
C PHE A 48 -12.03 18.08 -4.59
N GLU A 49 -12.41 18.13 -5.88
CA GLU A 49 -12.65 19.39 -6.58
C GLU A 49 -13.80 20.18 -5.93
N GLU A 50 -13.69 21.51 -5.88
CA GLU A 50 -14.70 22.38 -5.25
C GLU A 50 -16.09 22.24 -5.89
N LYS A 51 -16.14 21.90 -7.17
CA LYS A 51 -17.38 21.75 -7.95
C LYS A 51 -18.22 20.53 -7.52
N VAL A 52 -17.64 19.57 -6.83
CA VAL A 52 -18.37 18.38 -6.36
C VAL A 52 -19.12 18.75 -5.07
N ARG A 53 -20.45 18.84 -5.15
CA ARG A 53 -21.33 19.15 -4.03
C ARG A 53 -22.18 17.94 -3.69
N PHE A 54 -22.09 17.47 -2.46
CA PHE A 54 -22.88 16.36 -1.97
C PHE A 54 -24.10 16.90 -1.23
N SER A 55 -25.29 16.39 -1.54
CA SER A 55 -26.52 16.79 -0.85
C SER A 55 -26.54 16.31 0.61
N ASN A 56 -26.18 15.04 0.84
CA ASN A 56 -26.21 14.41 2.16
C ASN A 56 -25.12 13.34 2.28
N LEU A 57 -23.87 13.78 2.41
CA LEU A 57 -22.72 12.89 2.56
C LEU A 57 -22.71 12.29 3.98
N GLY A 58 -23.05 11.00 4.08
CA GLY A 58 -23.08 10.28 5.36
C GLY A 58 -21.83 9.45 5.64
N LEU A 59 -21.17 8.91 4.60
CA LEU A 59 -20.02 8.02 4.74
C LEU A 59 -18.99 8.30 3.65
N ILE A 60 -17.72 8.34 4.04
CA ILE A 60 -16.56 8.44 3.17
C ILE A 60 -15.73 7.18 3.35
N VAL A 61 -15.41 6.50 2.26
CA VAL A 61 -14.47 5.37 2.24
C VAL A 61 -13.25 5.74 1.41
N ILE A 62 -12.08 5.74 2.02
CA ILE A 62 -10.80 6.03 1.36
C ILE A 62 -10.01 4.73 1.27
N ASP A 63 -9.66 4.32 0.06
CA ASP A 63 -8.80 3.16 -0.19
C ASP A 63 -7.37 3.60 -0.56
N GLU A 64 -6.37 2.84 -0.12
CA GLU A 64 -4.94 3.13 -0.29
C GLU A 64 -4.52 4.55 0.16
N GLN A 65 -4.78 4.86 1.43
CA GLN A 65 -4.59 6.19 2.06
C GLN A 65 -3.25 6.88 1.75
N HIS A 66 -2.15 6.13 1.60
CA HIS A 66 -0.80 6.69 1.44
C HIS A 66 -0.66 7.64 0.24
N ARG A 67 -1.62 7.64 -0.70
CA ARG A 67 -1.65 8.56 -1.85
C ARG A 67 -2.36 9.89 -1.59
N PHE A 68 -3.03 10.05 -0.44
CA PHE A 68 -3.85 11.22 -0.13
C PHE A 68 -3.32 11.96 1.11
N GLY A 69 -3.00 13.25 0.93
CA GLY A 69 -2.50 14.08 2.03
C GLY A 69 -3.61 14.45 3.04
N VAL A 70 -3.20 14.78 4.27
CA VAL A 70 -4.12 15.18 5.36
C VAL A 70 -5.09 16.29 4.93
N ALA A 71 -4.58 17.32 4.24
CA ALA A 71 -5.38 18.44 3.75
C ALA A 71 -6.46 18.03 2.73
N GLN A 72 -6.25 16.98 1.95
CA GLN A 72 -7.26 16.48 1.01
C GLN A 72 -8.39 15.76 1.74
N ARG A 73 -8.08 15.02 2.80
CA ARG A 73 -9.11 14.37 3.66
C ARG A 73 -10.01 15.39 4.32
N GLY A 74 -9.42 16.43 4.93
CA GLY A 74 -10.18 17.52 5.53
C GLY A 74 -11.11 18.23 4.55
N LYS A 75 -10.67 18.43 3.29
CA LYS A 75 -11.54 18.99 2.23
C LYS A 75 -12.74 18.11 1.90
N LEU A 76 -12.63 16.79 2.00
CA LEU A 76 -13.73 15.87 1.71
C LEU A 76 -14.69 15.76 2.90
N GLN A 77 -14.16 15.69 4.12
CA GLN A 77 -14.96 15.74 5.36
C GLN A 77 -15.78 17.05 5.42
N ALA A 78 -15.17 18.19 5.10
CA ALA A 78 -15.83 19.50 5.09
C ALA A 78 -16.95 19.64 4.04
N LYS A 79 -17.10 18.69 3.10
CA LYS A 79 -18.23 18.66 2.17
C LYS A 79 -19.49 18.03 2.78
N GLY A 80 -19.38 17.38 3.94
CA GLY A 80 -20.49 16.93 4.75
C GLY A 80 -20.57 17.72 6.06
N ILE A 81 -21.64 17.51 6.84
CA ILE A 81 -21.76 18.10 8.18
C ILE A 81 -20.83 17.37 9.15
N THR A 82 -21.00 16.04 9.25
CA THR A 82 -20.17 15.13 10.05
C THR A 82 -20.23 13.73 9.43
N PRO A 83 -19.62 13.51 8.26
CA PRO A 83 -19.64 12.20 7.62
C PRO A 83 -18.78 11.20 8.40
N ASP A 84 -19.23 9.95 8.51
CA ASP A 84 -18.40 8.86 8.99
C ASP A 84 -17.23 8.64 8.01
N VAL A 85 -16.04 8.36 8.51
CA VAL A 85 -14.85 8.15 7.67
C VAL A 85 -14.24 6.78 7.95
N ILE A 86 -14.16 5.96 6.90
CA ILE A 86 -13.45 4.68 6.92
C ILE A 86 -12.22 4.82 6.03
N VAL A 87 -11.06 4.50 6.59
CA VAL A 87 -9.80 4.51 5.85
C VAL A 87 -9.24 3.09 5.77
N MET A 88 -8.91 2.66 4.55
CA MET A 88 -8.41 1.33 4.25
C MET A 88 -7.02 1.42 3.60
N SER A 89 -6.18 0.44 3.89
CA SER A 89 -4.83 0.32 3.33
C SER A 89 -4.48 -1.15 3.20
N ALA A 90 -3.98 -1.56 2.03
CA ALA A 90 -3.43 -2.91 1.86
C ALA A 90 -2.02 -3.02 2.43
N THR A 91 -1.30 -1.88 2.57
CA THR A 91 -0.07 -1.82 3.33
C THR A 91 -0.40 -1.81 4.82
N PRO A 92 0.03 -2.83 5.57
CA PRO A 92 -0.02 -2.80 7.01
C PRO A 92 0.76 -1.57 7.47
N ILE A 93 0.11 -0.68 8.22
CA ILE A 93 0.81 0.39 8.92
C ILE A 93 1.14 -0.20 10.30
N PRO A 94 2.37 -0.03 10.81
CA PRO A 94 2.70 -0.50 12.14
C PRO A 94 1.68 0.05 13.12
N ARG A 95 1.12 -0.84 13.95
CA ARG A 95 0.11 -0.45 14.94
C ARG A 95 0.61 0.71 15.81
N THR A 96 1.88 0.65 16.17
CA THR A 96 2.59 1.67 16.94
C THR A 96 2.56 3.04 16.26
N LEU A 97 2.75 3.08 14.94
CA LEU A 97 2.72 4.32 14.16
C LEU A 97 1.31 4.85 14.01
N THR A 98 0.33 3.98 13.68
CA THR A 98 -1.07 4.39 13.55
C THR A 98 -1.59 5.01 14.83
N MET A 99 -1.29 4.41 15.97
CA MET A 99 -1.78 4.89 17.27
C MET A 99 -1.14 6.20 17.73
N THR A 100 0.06 6.51 17.24
CA THR A 100 0.80 7.73 17.62
C THR A 100 0.55 8.88 16.65
N VAL A 101 0.44 8.58 15.35
CA VAL A 101 0.28 9.59 14.28
C VAL A 101 -1.19 9.88 13.98
N TYR A 102 -2.08 8.89 14.15
CA TYR A 102 -3.51 8.99 13.89
C TYR A 102 -4.30 8.64 15.14
N GLY A 103 -3.90 9.20 16.30
CA GLY A 103 -4.45 8.89 17.62
C GLY A 103 -5.96 9.09 17.78
N ASP A 104 -6.56 9.81 16.84
CA ASP A 104 -7.98 10.11 16.63
C ASP A 104 -8.76 9.01 15.87
N LEU A 105 -8.08 8.09 15.17
CA LEU A 105 -8.72 7.02 14.41
C LEU A 105 -8.81 5.71 15.22
N ASP A 106 -10.01 5.14 15.24
CA ASP A 106 -10.22 3.77 15.70
C ASP A 106 -9.62 2.78 14.69
N LEU A 107 -8.79 1.86 15.20
CA LEU A 107 -8.07 0.88 14.38
C LEU A 107 -8.75 -0.48 14.46
N SER A 108 -9.26 -0.96 13.33
CA SER A 108 -9.66 -2.35 13.14
C SER A 108 -8.65 -3.08 12.27
N ILE A 109 -8.28 -4.29 12.68
CA ILE A 109 -7.26 -5.11 12.02
C ILE A 109 -7.91 -6.37 11.48
N ILE A 110 -7.63 -6.68 10.21
CA ILE A 110 -7.99 -7.95 9.56
C ILE A 110 -6.68 -8.67 9.26
N ASP A 111 -6.29 -9.61 10.12
CA ASP A 111 -5.04 -10.38 10.06
C ASP A 111 -5.23 -11.82 9.56
N GLU A 112 -6.47 -12.31 9.50
CA GLU A 112 -6.79 -13.63 8.98
C GLU A 112 -6.90 -13.67 7.45
N MET A 113 -6.32 -14.69 6.84
CA MET A 113 -6.54 -14.96 5.41
C MET A 113 -7.87 -15.68 5.21
N PRO A 114 -8.56 -15.44 4.07
CA PRO A 114 -9.69 -16.28 3.68
C PRO A 114 -9.29 -17.77 3.66
N SER A 115 -10.15 -18.64 4.19
CA SER A 115 -9.88 -20.06 4.49
C SER A 115 -9.31 -20.89 3.31
N ASN A 116 -9.53 -20.46 2.07
CA ASN A 116 -9.05 -21.15 0.87
C ASN A 116 -7.68 -20.67 0.36
N ARG A 117 -7.04 -19.69 1.00
CA ARG A 117 -5.75 -19.16 0.55
C ARG A 117 -4.58 -19.87 1.20
N LYS A 118 -3.64 -20.33 0.38
CA LYS A 118 -2.36 -20.88 0.82
C LYS A 118 -1.33 -19.74 0.97
N PRO A 119 -0.49 -19.74 2.01
CA PRO A 119 0.55 -18.73 2.16
C PRO A 119 1.54 -18.80 0.99
N VAL A 120 1.97 -17.64 0.53
CA VAL A 120 2.92 -17.53 -0.59
C VAL A 120 4.29 -18.02 -0.14
N LYS A 121 4.86 -18.99 -0.85
CA LYS A 121 6.24 -19.44 -0.60
C LYS A 121 7.21 -18.41 -1.15
N THR A 122 7.84 -17.65 -0.26
CA THR A 122 8.80 -16.61 -0.63
C THR A 122 10.22 -17.15 -0.54
N ILE A 123 11.02 -16.94 -1.58
CA ILE A 123 12.36 -17.50 -1.71
C ILE A 123 13.28 -16.42 -2.28
N LEU A 124 14.46 -16.27 -1.68
CA LEU A 124 15.55 -15.42 -2.19
C LEU A 124 16.56 -16.27 -2.98
N ARG A 125 17.00 -15.78 -4.13
CA ARG A 125 18.00 -16.43 -5.00
C ARG A 125 18.98 -15.42 -5.57
N GLY A 126 20.19 -15.88 -5.82
CA GLY A 126 21.17 -15.19 -6.64
C GLY A 126 20.77 -15.16 -8.12
N GLU A 127 21.30 -14.19 -8.84
CA GLU A 127 21.12 -14.04 -10.29
C GLU A 127 21.70 -15.22 -11.09
N ASP A 128 22.67 -15.96 -10.54
CA ASP A 128 23.22 -17.18 -11.14
C ASP A 128 22.16 -18.28 -11.32
N LYS A 129 21.11 -18.29 -10.50
CA LYS A 129 19.98 -19.23 -10.58
C LYS A 129 18.87 -18.77 -11.51
N LEU A 130 19.00 -17.62 -12.17
CA LEU A 130 17.97 -17.11 -13.07
C LEU A 130 17.56 -18.11 -14.17
N PRO A 131 18.48 -18.86 -14.82
CA PRO A 131 18.11 -19.88 -15.80
C PRO A 131 17.20 -20.98 -15.23
N ASP A 132 17.49 -21.46 -14.00
CA ASP A 132 16.71 -22.48 -13.32
C ASP A 132 15.31 -21.96 -12.93
N ILE A 133 15.25 -20.70 -12.48
CA ILE A 133 13.99 -20.02 -12.15
C ILE A 133 13.11 -19.86 -13.40
N LEU A 134 13.69 -19.44 -14.53
CA LEU A 134 12.96 -19.29 -15.79
C LEU A 134 12.48 -20.65 -16.32
N LYS A 135 13.27 -21.71 -16.16
CA LYS A 135 12.85 -23.09 -16.44
C LYS A 135 11.66 -23.50 -15.57
N PHE A 136 11.71 -23.22 -14.27
CA PHE A 136 10.60 -23.47 -13.35
C PHE A 136 9.32 -22.74 -13.77
N ILE A 137 9.41 -21.45 -14.15
CA ILE A 137 8.28 -20.67 -14.68
C ILE A 137 7.71 -21.33 -15.94
N LYS A 138 8.59 -21.76 -16.85
CA LYS A 138 8.17 -22.42 -18.10
C LYS A 138 7.44 -23.73 -17.86
N ASP A 139 7.93 -24.55 -16.96
CA ASP A 139 7.28 -25.83 -16.63
C ASP A 139 5.95 -25.62 -15.91
N LYS A 140 5.89 -24.67 -14.97
CA LYS A 140 4.63 -24.32 -14.29
C LYS A 140 3.60 -23.70 -15.22
N SER A 141 4.02 -22.98 -16.25
CA SER A 141 3.10 -22.44 -17.26
C SER A 141 2.34 -23.55 -17.99
N LYS A 142 2.96 -24.72 -18.21
CA LYS A 142 2.27 -25.91 -18.78
C LYS A 142 1.20 -26.48 -17.87
N GLU A 143 1.34 -26.29 -16.55
CA GLU A 143 0.34 -26.64 -15.54
C GLU A 143 -0.76 -25.56 -15.40
N GLY A 144 -0.78 -24.57 -16.30
CA GLY A 144 -1.74 -23.47 -16.31
C GLY A 144 -1.51 -22.44 -15.20
N TYR A 145 -0.27 -22.24 -14.77
CA TYR A 145 0.13 -21.12 -13.92
C TYR A 145 0.39 -19.88 -14.79
N GLN A 146 -0.03 -18.72 -14.30
CA GLN A 146 0.41 -17.44 -14.86
C GLN A 146 1.47 -16.80 -13.96
N SER A 147 2.43 -16.13 -14.59
CA SER A 147 3.60 -15.58 -13.90
C SER A 147 3.79 -14.10 -14.16
N PHE A 148 4.08 -13.33 -13.11
CA PHE A 148 4.59 -11.97 -13.22
C PHE A 148 6.12 -12.00 -13.18
N ILE A 149 6.77 -11.21 -14.04
CA ILE A 149 8.20 -10.91 -13.95
C ILE A 149 8.34 -9.41 -13.81
N VAL A 150 8.78 -8.96 -12.63
CA VAL A 150 8.89 -7.55 -12.27
C VAL A 150 10.33 -7.10 -12.43
N TYR A 151 10.51 -6.02 -13.18
CA TYR A 151 11.78 -5.32 -13.33
C TYR A 151 11.71 -3.96 -12.62
N PRO A 152 12.70 -3.57 -11.81
CA PRO A 152 12.68 -2.27 -11.13
C PRO A 152 12.76 -1.13 -12.14
N LEU A 153 12.05 -0.04 -11.84
CA LEU A 153 12.32 1.28 -12.40
C LEU A 153 12.93 2.12 -11.28
N VAL A 154 14.05 2.79 -11.54
CA VAL A 154 14.64 3.80 -10.67
C VAL A 154 14.45 5.18 -11.30
N GLU A 155 14.22 6.18 -10.46
CA GLU A 155 13.84 7.54 -10.85
C GLU A 155 14.94 8.30 -11.63
N GLU A 156 16.20 7.85 -11.59
CA GLU A 156 17.34 8.64 -12.11
C GLU A 156 17.46 8.62 -13.65
N SER A 157 16.84 7.68 -14.39
CA SER A 157 16.79 7.70 -15.87
C SER A 157 15.78 6.73 -16.48
N GLU A 158 14.49 7.10 -16.45
CA GLU A 158 13.40 6.32 -17.07
C GLU A 158 13.61 5.96 -18.56
N LEU A 159 14.41 6.73 -19.31
CA LEU A 159 14.67 6.50 -20.75
C LEU A 159 15.62 5.33 -21.02
N LEU A 160 16.66 5.15 -20.21
CA LEU A 160 17.63 4.07 -20.34
C LEU A 160 17.02 2.75 -19.87
N GLU A 161 16.30 2.77 -18.75
CA GLU A 161 15.75 1.56 -18.14
C GLU A 161 14.55 0.99 -18.90
N LEU A 162 13.79 1.82 -19.61
CA LEU A 162 12.75 1.33 -20.52
C LEU A 162 13.36 0.54 -21.70
N LYS A 163 14.55 0.95 -22.18
CA LYS A 163 15.29 0.17 -23.17
C LYS A 163 15.77 -1.15 -22.58
N ASP A 164 16.18 -1.16 -21.32
CA ASP A 164 16.59 -2.39 -20.63
C ASP A 164 15.40 -3.35 -20.44
N ALA A 165 14.24 -2.85 -20.01
CA ALA A 165 13.03 -3.65 -19.87
C ALA A 165 12.56 -4.24 -21.22
N LEU A 166 12.61 -3.45 -22.30
CA LEU A 166 12.30 -3.92 -23.66
C LEU A 166 13.32 -4.95 -24.15
N SER A 167 14.62 -4.70 -23.93
CA SER A 167 15.69 -5.63 -24.31
C SER A 167 15.58 -6.93 -23.53
N TYR A 168 15.26 -6.86 -22.25
CA TYR A 168 15.02 -8.02 -21.39
C TYR A 168 13.77 -8.79 -21.82
N TYR A 169 12.69 -8.09 -22.17
CA TYR A 169 11.48 -8.67 -22.75
C TYR A 169 11.80 -9.44 -24.04
N GLU A 170 12.50 -8.81 -24.99
CA GLU A 170 12.88 -9.44 -26.26
C GLU A 170 13.84 -10.61 -26.05
N MET A 171 14.82 -10.47 -25.16
CA MET A 171 15.73 -11.55 -24.79
C MET A 171 14.97 -12.75 -24.23
N LEU A 172 14.09 -12.56 -23.22
CA LEU A 172 13.33 -13.63 -22.62
C LEU A 172 12.38 -14.29 -23.60
N ARG A 173 11.69 -13.49 -24.42
CA ARG A 173 10.80 -13.97 -25.48
C ARG A 173 11.54 -14.79 -26.53
N SER A 174 12.78 -14.42 -26.85
CA SER A 174 13.60 -15.12 -27.86
C SER A 174 14.28 -16.38 -27.33
N THR A 175 14.51 -16.46 -26.01
CA THR A 175 15.31 -17.52 -25.38
C THR A 175 14.44 -18.45 -24.52
N TYR A 176 14.33 -18.18 -23.22
CA TYR A 176 13.73 -19.06 -22.22
C TYR A 176 12.21 -19.21 -22.40
N LEU A 177 11.52 -18.14 -22.82
CA LEU A 177 10.06 -18.06 -22.92
C LEU A 177 9.53 -18.18 -24.36
N LYS A 178 10.34 -18.66 -25.32
CA LYS A 178 9.98 -18.77 -26.75
C LYS A 178 8.65 -19.44 -27.07
N ASN A 179 8.21 -20.38 -26.23
CA ASN A 179 6.97 -21.14 -26.44
C ASN A 179 5.82 -20.67 -25.53
N LEU A 180 5.95 -19.51 -24.90
CA LEU A 180 4.94 -18.93 -24.03
C LEU A 180 4.43 -17.62 -24.60
N ARG A 181 3.20 -17.28 -24.25
CA ARG A 181 2.61 -16.00 -24.61
C ARG A 181 3.07 -14.98 -23.58
N VAL A 182 3.96 -14.09 -23.97
CA VAL A 182 4.55 -13.08 -23.09
C VAL A 182 3.94 -11.73 -23.40
N GLY A 183 3.44 -11.03 -22.39
CA GLY A 183 3.01 -9.64 -22.47
C GLY A 183 4.00 -8.70 -21.76
N LEU A 184 3.89 -7.40 -22.05
CA LEU A 184 4.70 -6.34 -21.43
C LEU A 184 3.80 -5.22 -20.91
N VAL A 185 4.08 -4.72 -19.71
CA VAL A 185 3.44 -3.53 -19.13
C VAL A 185 4.47 -2.61 -18.49
N HIS A 186 4.54 -1.34 -18.89
CA HIS A 186 5.50 -0.38 -18.31
C HIS A 186 4.89 1.01 -18.05
N GLY A 187 5.63 1.82 -17.29
CA GLY A 187 5.22 3.17 -16.82
C GLY A 187 4.73 4.10 -17.93
N ARG A 188 5.39 4.08 -19.09
CA ARG A 188 5.04 4.95 -20.23
C ARG A 188 3.84 4.55 -21.07
N MET A 189 3.31 3.34 -20.89
CA MET A 189 2.08 2.97 -21.58
C MET A 189 0.94 3.87 -21.11
N SER A 190 0.05 4.23 -22.03
CA SER A 190 -1.19 4.89 -21.69
C SER A 190 -2.01 4.02 -20.73
N TRP A 191 -2.91 4.67 -19.99
CA TRP A 191 -3.76 3.94 -19.04
C TRP A 191 -4.60 2.86 -19.73
N GLN A 192 -5.08 3.14 -20.95
CA GLN A 192 -5.86 2.22 -21.77
C GLN A 192 -5.05 0.98 -22.18
N GLU A 193 -3.80 1.16 -22.64
CA GLU A 193 -2.93 0.05 -23.02
C GLU A 193 -2.58 -0.83 -21.81
N LYS A 194 -2.36 -0.22 -20.64
CA LYS A 194 -2.12 -0.95 -19.38
C LYS A 194 -3.33 -1.79 -18.99
N GLU A 195 -4.52 -1.19 -19.03
CA GLU A 195 -5.77 -1.90 -18.72
C GLU A 195 -6.00 -3.06 -19.70
N GLU A 196 -5.80 -2.83 -21.00
CA GLU A 196 -5.92 -3.85 -22.02
C GLU A 196 -4.96 -5.02 -21.78
N ALA A 197 -3.66 -4.75 -21.60
CA ALA A 197 -2.66 -5.78 -21.34
C ALA A 197 -2.99 -6.61 -20.08
N MET A 198 -3.46 -5.96 -19.01
CA MET A 198 -3.89 -6.64 -17.78
C MET A 198 -5.16 -7.48 -17.99
N LEU A 199 -6.10 -7.02 -18.82
CA LEU A 199 -7.29 -7.80 -19.20
C LEU A 199 -6.92 -9.02 -20.04
N LEU A 200 -6.00 -8.88 -21.00
CA LEU A 200 -5.49 -9.99 -21.80
C LEU A 200 -4.79 -11.02 -20.91
N PHE A 201 -3.99 -10.56 -19.95
CA PHE A 201 -3.37 -11.43 -18.96
C PHE A 201 -4.43 -12.16 -18.12
N ARG A 202 -5.42 -11.45 -17.56
CA ARG A 202 -6.52 -12.08 -16.81
C ARG A 202 -7.32 -13.11 -17.62
N LYS A 203 -7.45 -12.92 -18.93
CA LYS A 203 -8.12 -13.86 -19.85
C LYS A 203 -7.23 -15.04 -20.27
N LYS A 204 -6.07 -15.24 -19.64
CA LYS A 204 -5.08 -16.27 -19.99
C LYS A 204 -4.59 -16.18 -21.43
N GLN A 205 -4.56 -14.98 -22.01
CA GLN A 205 -3.94 -14.77 -23.32
C GLN A 205 -2.43 -14.61 -23.22
N PHE A 206 -1.92 -14.18 -22.07
CA PHE A 206 -0.50 -14.25 -21.72
C PHE A 206 -0.28 -15.26 -20.59
N ASP A 207 0.76 -16.08 -20.72
CA ASP A 207 1.24 -16.99 -19.68
C ASP A 207 2.18 -16.24 -18.71
N VAL A 208 2.94 -15.28 -19.25
CA VAL A 208 3.88 -14.46 -18.49
C VAL A 208 3.63 -12.98 -18.80
N LEU A 209 3.51 -12.16 -17.77
CA LEU A 209 3.47 -10.70 -17.90
C LEU A 209 4.75 -10.11 -17.32
N ILE A 210 5.58 -9.54 -18.19
CA ILE A 210 6.74 -8.76 -17.79
C ILE A 210 6.25 -7.35 -17.50
N ALA A 211 6.59 -6.81 -16.33
CA ALA A 211 6.22 -5.45 -16.04
C ALA A 211 7.19 -4.72 -15.13
N THR A 212 7.00 -3.42 -15.06
CA THR A 212 7.66 -2.58 -14.06
C THR A 212 6.82 -2.47 -12.78
N THR A 213 7.18 -1.55 -11.87
CA THR A 213 6.45 -1.23 -10.62
C THR A 213 4.97 -0.89 -10.81
N VAL A 214 4.47 -0.74 -12.03
CA VAL A 214 3.08 -0.40 -12.36
C VAL A 214 2.06 -1.45 -11.94
N ILE A 215 2.45 -2.73 -11.73
CA ILE A 215 1.50 -3.77 -11.26
C ILE A 215 1.01 -3.50 -9.81
N GLU A 216 1.58 -2.52 -9.12
CA GLU A 216 1.13 -2.10 -7.78
C GLU A 216 -0.36 -1.71 -7.70
N VAL A 217 -1.09 -1.49 -8.81
CA VAL A 217 -2.51 -1.06 -8.77
C VAL A 217 -3.48 -1.99 -9.53
N GLY A 218 -4.50 -2.47 -8.82
CA GLY A 218 -5.89 -2.49 -9.32
C GLY A 218 -6.56 -3.78 -9.82
N ILE A 219 -5.86 -4.76 -10.38
CA ILE A 219 -6.55 -5.91 -11.02
C ILE A 219 -6.23 -7.23 -10.33
N ASP A 220 -7.28 -7.94 -9.91
CA ASP A 220 -7.21 -9.32 -9.39
C ASP A 220 -7.05 -10.31 -10.54
N ILE A 221 -5.99 -11.11 -10.48
CA ILE A 221 -5.70 -12.19 -11.44
C ILE A 221 -5.57 -13.50 -10.65
N PRO A 222 -6.66 -14.28 -10.52
CA PRO A 222 -6.70 -15.46 -9.66
C PRO A 222 -5.66 -16.54 -9.99
N ASP A 223 -5.34 -16.69 -11.27
CA ASP A 223 -4.39 -17.67 -11.81
C ASP A 223 -2.93 -17.18 -11.81
N ALA A 224 -2.68 -15.93 -11.39
CA ALA A 224 -1.33 -15.44 -11.16
C ALA A 224 -0.81 -16.03 -9.84
N ASN A 225 0.05 -17.04 -9.96
CA ASN A 225 0.55 -17.80 -8.83
C ASN A 225 2.07 -17.70 -8.68
N ILE A 226 2.79 -17.16 -9.66
CA ILE A 226 4.24 -16.95 -9.56
C ILE A 226 4.54 -15.48 -9.78
N ILE A 227 5.34 -14.89 -8.90
CA ILE A 227 5.95 -13.58 -9.12
C ILE A 227 7.46 -13.70 -8.98
N LEU A 228 8.17 -13.27 -10.01
CA LEU A 228 9.62 -13.11 -10.02
C LEU A 228 9.92 -11.62 -9.92
N ILE A 229 10.71 -11.21 -8.93
CA ILE A 229 11.14 -9.82 -8.75
C ILE A 229 12.64 -9.76 -8.98
N ASN A 230 13.05 -9.22 -10.12
CA ASN A 230 14.46 -9.01 -10.44
C ASN A 230 15.01 -7.84 -9.62
N ASP A 231 16.30 -7.89 -9.28
CA ASP A 231 16.97 -6.83 -8.51
C ASP A 231 16.16 -6.38 -7.27
N ALA A 232 15.63 -7.34 -6.51
CA ALA A 232 14.74 -7.11 -5.37
C ALA A 232 15.36 -6.17 -4.30
N ASN A 233 16.69 -6.07 -4.25
CA ASN A 233 17.42 -5.11 -3.42
C ASN A 233 17.17 -3.64 -3.79
N ARG A 234 16.51 -3.34 -4.92
CA ARG A 234 16.11 -1.96 -5.28
C ARG A 234 14.74 -1.55 -4.74
N PHE A 235 13.85 -2.49 -4.41
CA PHE A 235 12.46 -2.20 -4.01
C PHE A 235 12.28 -2.06 -2.49
N GLY A 236 11.59 -1.03 -2.02
CA GLY A 236 11.21 -0.89 -0.61
C GLY A 236 10.47 -2.12 -0.06
N LEU A 237 10.51 -2.33 1.27
CA LEU A 237 9.94 -3.54 1.88
C LEU A 237 8.42 -3.60 1.69
N SER A 238 7.76 -2.46 1.84
CA SER A 238 6.33 -2.28 1.55
C SER A 238 5.99 -2.54 0.07
N GLN A 239 6.82 -2.10 -0.88
CA GLN A 239 6.62 -2.40 -2.30
C GLN A 239 6.74 -3.91 -2.59
N LEU A 240 7.76 -4.57 -2.04
CA LEU A 240 7.90 -6.02 -2.14
C LEU A 240 6.68 -6.75 -1.56
N HIS A 241 6.16 -6.28 -0.43
CA HIS A 241 4.94 -6.82 0.17
C HIS A 241 3.71 -6.67 -0.73
N GLN A 242 3.50 -5.49 -1.30
CA GLN A 242 2.41 -5.22 -2.24
C GLN A 242 2.53 -6.11 -3.49
N LEU A 243 3.73 -6.24 -4.06
CA LEU A 243 4.00 -7.11 -5.21
C LEU A 243 3.73 -8.58 -4.88
N ARG A 244 4.17 -9.09 -3.72
CA ARG A 244 3.82 -10.46 -3.26
C ARG A 244 2.32 -10.66 -3.15
N GLY A 245 1.58 -9.65 -2.69
CA GLY A 245 0.11 -9.68 -2.58
C GLY A 245 -0.64 -9.74 -3.92
N ARG A 246 0.06 -9.58 -5.05
CA ARG A 246 -0.52 -9.74 -6.39
C ARG A 246 -0.66 -11.20 -6.83
N VAL A 247 -0.06 -12.14 -6.10
CA VAL A 247 -0.17 -13.58 -6.40
C VAL A 247 -0.84 -14.35 -5.26
N GLY A 248 -1.30 -15.57 -5.55
CA GLY A 248 -1.86 -16.46 -4.52
C GLY A 248 -3.30 -16.14 -4.14
N ARG A 249 -4.08 -15.62 -5.09
CA ARG A 249 -5.50 -15.31 -4.89
C ARG A 249 -6.43 -16.50 -5.15
N GLY A 250 -5.97 -17.52 -5.87
CA GLY A 250 -6.65 -18.81 -6.04
C GLY A 250 -6.17 -19.91 -5.08
N ASN A 251 -6.63 -21.14 -5.30
CA ASN A 251 -6.36 -22.30 -4.43
C ASN A 251 -5.00 -22.98 -4.69
N LYS A 252 -4.32 -22.60 -5.78
CA LYS A 252 -2.99 -23.11 -6.15
C LYS A 252 -1.92 -22.51 -5.24
N GLN A 253 -0.87 -23.30 -4.95
CA GLN A 253 0.29 -22.78 -4.22
C GLN A 253 0.94 -21.65 -5.01
N ALA A 254 1.13 -20.49 -4.38
CA ALA A 254 1.84 -19.37 -4.97
C ALA A 254 3.30 -19.28 -4.52
N PHE A 255 4.13 -18.67 -5.37
CA PHE A 255 5.56 -18.51 -5.19
C PHE A 255 5.96 -17.06 -5.44
N CYS A 256 6.75 -16.49 -4.52
CA CYS A 256 7.40 -15.20 -4.68
C CYS A 256 8.91 -15.44 -4.72
N ILE A 257 9.52 -15.15 -5.86
CA ILE A 257 10.94 -15.41 -6.11
C ILE A 257 11.62 -14.05 -6.19
N LEU A 258 12.45 -13.75 -5.18
CA LEU A 258 13.25 -12.54 -5.11
C LEU A 258 14.62 -12.86 -5.71
N VAL A 259 15.04 -12.13 -6.72
CA VAL A 259 16.38 -12.25 -7.32
C VAL A 259 17.19 -11.02 -6.96
N THR A 260 18.44 -11.24 -6.55
CA THR A 260 19.39 -10.16 -6.25
C THR A 260 20.80 -10.60 -6.62
N LYS A 261 21.76 -9.67 -6.55
CA LYS A 261 23.18 -9.96 -6.74
C LYS A 261 23.65 -11.04 -5.77
N GLU A 262 24.53 -11.91 -6.26
CA GLU A 262 25.01 -13.09 -5.52
C GLU A 262 25.58 -12.76 -4.13
N GLU A 263 26.29 -11.64 -4.02
CA GLU A 263 26.87 -11.17 -2.75
C GLU A 263 25.79 -10.85 -1.70
N ILE A 264 24.68 -10.26 -2.12
CA ILE A 264 23.56 -9.87 -1.24
C ILE A 264 22.78 -11.11 -0.84
N ALA A 265 22.54 -12.04 -1.77
CA ALA A 265 21.87 -13.31 -1.49
C ALA A 265 22.62 -14.10 -0.41
N LYS A 266 23.94 -14.27 -0.57
CA LYS A 266 24.79 -14.97 0.40
C LYS A 266 24.87 -14.29 1.77
N ARG A 267 24.83 -12.96 1.82
CA ARG A 267 24.78 -12.21 3.09
C ARG A 267 23.45 -12.46 3.81
N SER A 268 22.35 -12.39 3.07
CA SER A 268 20.99 -12.59 3.61
C SER A 268 20.79 -13.97 4.24
N GLU A 269 21.38 -15.03 3.67
CA GLU A 269 21.31 -16.39 4.22
C GLU A 269 22.06 -16.56 5.56
N LYS A 270 23.13 -15.78 5.78
CA LYS A 270 23.93 -15.82 7.02
C LYS A 270 23.32 -14.97 8.13
N GLU A 271 22.35 -14.12 7.81
CA GLU A 271 21.83 -13.08 8.67
C GLU A 271 20.61 -13.58 9.46
N ASN A 272 20.87 -14.28 10.57
CA ASN A 272 19.85 -14.67 11.55
C ASN A 272 19.85 -13.81 12.82
N LYS A 273 20.68 -12.75 12.87
CA LYS A 273 20.75 -11.87 14.04
C LYS A 273 19.45 -11.08 14.20
N GLU A 274 18.98 -11.00 15.44
CA GLU A 274 17.83 -10.17 15.78
C GLU A 274 18.20 -8.69 15.60
N LEU A 275 17.36 -7.97 14.85
CA LEU A 275 17.52 -6.53 14.59
C LEU A 275 17.71 -5.70 15.87
N GLU A 276 17.23 -6.19 17.02
CA GLU A 276 17.22 -5.49 18.31
C GLU A 276 18.61 -5.28 18.91
N PHE A 277 19.64 -6.00 18.45
CA PHE A 277 21.01 -5.90 18.96
C PHE A 277 22.00 -5.29 17.96
N MET A 278 21.53 -4.76 16.84
CA MET A 278 22.38 -4.20 15.79
C MET A 278 22.57 -2.69 15.97
N SER A 279 23.80 -2.22 15.78
CA SER A 279 24.07 -0.77 15.74
C SER A 279 23.51 -0.14 14.46
N SER A 280 23.21 1.16 14.49
CA SER A 280 22.68 1.90 13.33
C SER A 280 23.58 1.80 12.09
N SER A 281 24.90 1.74 12.28
CA SER A 281 25.87 1.59 11.18
C SER A 281 25.85 0.20 10.53
N GLU A 282 25.63 -0.86 11.32
CA GLU A 282 25.47 -2.22 10.79
C GLU A 282 24.16 -2.35 10.01
N ILE A 283 23.08 -1.77 10.53
CA ILE A 283 21.77 -1.75 9.86
C ILE A 283 21.87 -1.07 8.49
N GLU A 284 22.55 0.07 8.40
CA GLU A 284 22.69 0.80 7.13
C GLU A 284 23.46 -0.02 6.08
N LYS A 285 24.57 -0.65 6.49
CA LYS A 285 25.40 -1.47 5.60
C LYS A 285 24.70 -2.74 5.11
N GLN A 286 23.78 -3.29 5.91
CA GLN A 286 23.08 -4.55 5.62
C GLN A 286 21.58 -4.36 5.31
N LYS A 287 21.12 -3.11 5.17
CA LYS A 287 19.71 -2.75 4.99
C LYS A 287 19.01 -3.58 3.91
N ALA A 288 19.66 -3.76 2.76
CA ALA A 288 19.11 -4.56 1.66
C ALA A 288 18.97 -6.05 2.01
N ALA A 289 19.97 -6.64 2.68
CA ALA A 289 19.95 -8.05 3.07
C ALA A 289 18.89 -8.31 4.15
N ILE A 290 18.86 -7.48 5.19
CA ILE A 290 17.87 -7.54 6.27
C ILE A 290 16.46 -7.45 5.69
N ARG A 291 16.24 -6.53 4.75
CA ARG A 291 14.94 -6.34 4.10
C ARG A 291 14.50 -7.56 3.31
N LEU A 292 15.37 -8.11 2.46
CA LEU A 292 15.06 -9.29 1.65
C LEU A 292 14.81 -10.52 2.52
N GLN A 293 15.62 -10.71 3.56
CA GLN A 293 15.46 -11.82 4.50
C GLN A 293 14.18 -11.69 5.32
N SER A 294 13.81 -10.47 5.73
CA SER A 294 12.53 -10.20 6.41
C SER A 294 11.34 -10.57 5.54
N MET A 295 11.42 -10.29 4.24
CA MET A 295 10.38 -10.64 3.27
C MET A 295 10.25 -12.16 3.06
N VAL A 296 11.35 -12.91 3.16
CA VAL A 296 11.35 -14.38 3.13
C VAL A 296 10.79 -14.98 4.42
N LYS A 297 11.19 -14.45 5.58
CA LYS A 297 10.86 -14.98 6.89
C LYS A 297 9.41 -14.73 7.30
N TYR A 298 8.85 -13.57 6.97
CA TYR A 298 7.55 -13.15 7.45
C TYR A 298 6.50 -13.10 6.34
N ASN A 299 5.38 -13.77 6.57
CA ASN A 299 4.18 -13.61 5.74
C ASN A 299 3.25 -12.53 6.29
N ASP A 300 3.31 -12.27 7.59
CA ASP A 300 2.52 -11.24 8.25
C ASP A 300 2.98 -9.85 7.79
N GLY A 301 2.03 -9.12 7.22
CA GLY A 301 2.26 -7.77 6.76
C GLY A 301 2.59 -6.79 7.89
N PHE A 302 2.00 -6.91 9.08
CA PHE A 302 2.26 -5.97 10.18
C PHE A 302 3.71 -6.05 10.63
N LYS A 303 4.23 -7.26 10.75
CA LYS A 303 5.65 -7.49 11.07
C LYS A 303 6.59 -6.94 10.01
N ILE A 304 6.23 -7.08 8.74
CA ILE A 304 6.96 -6.48 7.61
C ILE A 304 6.97 -4.96 7.72
N ALA A 305 5.84 -4.35 8.05
CA ALA A 305 5.72 -2.90 8.19
C ALA A 305 6.52 -2.36 9.38
N GLU A 306 6.52 -3.06 10.52
CA GLU A 306 7.34 -2.70 11.68
C GLU A 306 8.83 -2.71 11.34
N ILE A 307 9.27 -3.71 10.57
CA ILE A 307 10.66 -3.78 10.10
C ILE A 307 10.94 -2.66 9.08
N ASP A 308 10.02 -2.35 8.16
CA ASP A 308 10.18 -1.23 7.21
C ASP A 308 10.34 0.10 7.96
N LEU A 309 9.52 0.34 8.99
CA LEU A 309 9.59 1.49 9.88
C LEU A 309 10.94 1.57 10.60
N LYS A 310 11.42 0.45 11.19
CA LYS A 310 12.75 0.39 11.83
C LYS A 310 13.88 0.67 10.83
N LEU A 311 13.79 0.17 9.60
CA LEU A 311 14.83 0.34 8.57
C LEU A 311 14.84 1.75 7.95
N ARG A 312 13.70 2.44 7.90
CA ARG A 312 13.59 3.83 7.40
C ARG A 312 13.95 4.86 8.47
N GLY A 313 13.69 4.54 9.74
CA GLY A 313 13.76 5.50 10.83
C GLY A 313 12.56 6.46 10.84
N PRO A 314 12.40 7.27 11.89
CA PRO A 314 11.18 8.05 12.16
C PRO A 314 10.94 9.23 11.20
N GLY A 315 11.95 9.68 10.44
CA GLY A 315 11.91 10.96 9.71
C GLY A 315 11.14 10.98 8.39
N ASP A 316 10.99 9.84 7.71
CA ASP A 316 10.62 9.83 6.28
C ASP A 316 9.16 9.49 5.98
N ILE A 317 8.39 9.11 7.00
CA ILE A 317 7.24 8.22 6.73
C ILE A 317 5.98 8.96 6.30
N PHE A 318 5.81 10.26 6.61
CA PHE A 318 4.60 10.99 6.20
C PHE A 318 4.78 12.50 6.01
N GLY A 319 5.98 12.95 5.62
CA GLY A 319 6.22 14.40 5.54
C GLY A 319 5.90 15.07 6.88
N LEU A 320 6.33 14.44 7.99
CA LEU A 320 6.11 14.90 9.38
C LEU A 320 6.58 16.36 9.59
N ARG A 321 7.51 16.85 8.75
CA ARG A 321 7.91 18.27 8.71
C ARG A 321 6.82 19.23 8.20
N GLN A 322 5.85 18.75 7.43
CA GLN A 322 4.76 19.55 6.85
C GLN A 322 3.46 19.49 7.66
N SER A 323 3.28 18.49 8.54
CA SER A 323 2.03 18.28 9.28
C SER A 323 1.92 19.06 10.59
N GLY A 324 2.96 19.80 10.99
CA GLY A 324 2.96 20.59 12.23
C GLY A 324 2.97 19.74 13.51
N PHE A 325 3.07 18.41 13.42
CA PHE A 325 3.09 17.56 14.60
C PHE A 325 4.35 17.83 15.45
N PRO A 326 4.22 17.84 16.79
CA PRO A 326 5.36 18.08 17.66
C PRO A 326 6.35 16.92 17.56
N GLU A 327 7.61 17.23 17.24
CA GLU A 327 8.70 16.28 17.39
C GLU A 327 8.80 15.90 18.87
N PHE A 328 8.68 14.60 19.17
CA PHE A 328 8.92 14.11 20.51
C PHE A 328 10.39 14.40 20.88
N LYS A 329 10.61 15.26 21.89
CA LYS A 329 11.97 15.63 22.31
C LYS A 329 12.76 14.47 22.94
N TYR A 330 12.05 13.51 23.53
CA TYR A 330 12.65 12.47 24.36
C TYR A 330 12.10 11.06 24.09
N ALA A 331 11.01 10.95 23.34
CA ALA A 331 10.36 9.67 23.07
C ALA A 331 10.57 9.30 21.60
N ASP A 332 10.90 8.04 21.34
CA ASP A 332 10.95 7.49 20.00
C ASP A 332 9.66 6.68 19.76
N ILE A 333 8.91 7.06 18.72
CA ILE A 333 7.60 6.47 18.37
C ILE A 333 7.70 4.96 18.14
N ILE A 334 8.87 4.50 17.70
CA ILE A 334 9.13 3.11 17.34
C ILE A 334 9.49 2.31 18.59
N THR A 335 10.43 2.79 19.42
CA THR A 335 10.88 2.05 20.61
C THR A 335 9.91 2.18 21.78
N ASP A 336 9.29 3.34 21.95
CA ASP A 336 8.51 3.68 23.15
C ASP A 336 7.01 3.48 22.96
N SER A 337 6.63 2.73 21.92
CA SER A 337 5.24 2.47 21.56
C SER A 337 4.34 2.00 22.70
N LYS A 338 4.85 1.13 23.59
CA LYS A 338 4.12 0.67 24.79
C LYS A 338 3.83 1.81 25.76
N LEU A 339 4.81 2.69 25.96
CA LEU A 339 4.68 3.85 26.85
C LEU A 339 3.69 4.87 26.28
N ILE A 340 3.76 5.12 24.98
CA ILE A 340 2.84 6.00 24.27
C ILE A 340 1.40 5.47 24.37
N LEU A 341 1.20 4.16 24.25
CA LEU A 341 -0.10 3.53 24.39
C LEU A 341 -0.70 3.74 25.79
N GLN A 342 0.10 3.56 26.84
CA GLN A 342 -0.33 3.78 28.22
C GLN A 342 -0.66 5.24 28.47
N ALA A 343 0.16 6.17 27.98
CA ALA A 343 -0.09 7.60 28.08
C ALA A 343 -1.40 8.00 27.37
N LYS A 344 -1.68 7.43 26.19
CA LYS A 344 -2.94 7.62 25.47
C LYS A 344 -4.14 7.14 26.30
N GLN A 345 -4.09 5.92 26.82
CA GLN A 345 -5.18 5.36 27.62
C GLN A 345 -5.50 6.23 28.82
N GLU A 346 -4.47 6.75 29.50
CA GLU A 346 -4.67 7.65 30.64
C GLU A 346 -5.26 9.00 30.22
N ALA A 347 -4.81 9.55 29.09
CA ALA A 347 -5.38 10.79 28.55
C ALA A 347 -6.87 10.63 28.20
N PHE A 348 -7.28 9.51 27.61
CA PHE A 348 -8.70 9.26 27.30
C PHE A 348 -9.55 9.11 28.57
N LYS A 349 -9.06 8.45 29.62
CA LYS A 349 -9.78 8.42 30.92
C LYS A 349 -10.02 9.82 31.47
N ILE A 350 -9.01 10.69 31.41
CA ILE A 350 -9.14 12.09 31.84
C ILE A 350 -10.19 12.82 31.01
N ILE A 351 -10.21 12.59 29.69
CA ILE A 351 -11.20 13.21 28.80
C ILE A 351 -12.61 12.67 29.07
N ASP A 352 -12.77 11.37 29.31
CA ASP A 352 -14.07 10.76 29.61
C ASP A 352 -14.66 11.29 30.93
N GLU A 353 -13.80 11.57 31.92
CA GLU A 353 -14.19 12.12 33.22
C GLU A 353 -14.35 13.65 33.22
N ASP A 354 -13.50 14.37 32.49
CA ASP A 354 -13.44 15.83 32.46
C ASP A 354 -13.07 16.38 31.06
N PRO A 355 -14.00 16.34 30.09
CA PRO A 355 -13.73 16.70 28.70
C PRO A 355 -13.22 18.14 28.51
N GLU A 356 -13.62 19.05 29.41
CA GLU A 356 -13.24 20.47 29.34
C GLU A 356 -12.03 20.81 30.22
N LEU A 357 -11.44 19.81 30.88
CA LEU A 357 -10.31 19.94 31.81
C LEU A 357 -10.58 21.02 32.88
N LYS A 358 -11.77 20.99 33.49
CA LYS A 358 -12.24 21.95 34.51
C LYS A 358 -11.84 21.56 35.93
N LEU A 359 -11.62 20.27 36.21
CA LEU A 359 -11.25 19.78 37.53
C LEU A 359 -9.91 20.36 37.98
N PRO A 360 -9.72 20.62 39.29
CA PRO A 360 -8.51 21.25 39.82
C PRO A 360 -7.22 20.52 39.40
N ASP A 361 -7.26 19.19 39.42
CA ASP A 361 -6.11 18.32 39.12
C ASP A 361 -5.72 18.41 37.62
N ASN A 362 -6.71 18.61 36.74
CA ASN A 362 -6.54 18.66 35.29
C ASN A 362 -6.20 20.06 34.75
N GLN A 363 -6.35 21.12 35.56
CA GLN A 363 -6.04 22.49 35.12
C GLN A 363 -4.57 22.69 34.72
N SER A 364 -3.67 21.93 35.34
CA SER A 364 -2.25 21.92 35.01
C SER A 364 -2.01 21.45 33.58
N ILE A 365 -2.69 20.37 33.17
CA ILE A 365 -2.67 19.79 31.82
C ILE A 365 -3.20 20.82 30.82
N LYS A 366 -4.36 21.43 31.10
CA LYS A 366 -4.96 22.47 30.24
C LYS A 366 -4.01 23.64 29.98
N LYS A 367 -3.33 24.13 31.01
CA LYS A 367 -2.34 25.22 30.89
C LYS A 367 -1.17 24.82 29.99
N ILE A 368 -0.64 23.61 30.15
CA ILE A 368 0.48 23.11 29.35
C ILE A 368 0.07 22.93 27.88
N LEU A 369 -1.10 22.32 27.63
CA LEU A 369 -1.64 22.14 26.28
C LEU A 369 -1.83 23.48 25.58
N THR A 370 -2.44 24.46 26.26
CA THR A 370 -2.71 25.79 25.68
C THR A 370 -1.42 26.57 25.43
N LYS A 371 -0.40 26.42 26.29
CA LYS A 371 0.88 27.14 26.17
C LYS A 371 1.78 26.57 25.08
N ASN A 372 1.85 25.25 24.96
CA ASN A 372 2.85 24.58 24.13
C ASN A 372 2.30 24.04 22.79
N TYR A 373 0.98 23.90 22.65
CA TYR A 373 0.36 23.22 21.50
C TYR A 373 -0.83 23.98 20.89
N SER A 374 -0.97 25.28 21.18
CA SER A 374 -2.05 26.14 20.67
C SER A 374 -2.17 26.18 19.14
N ASP A 375 -1.03 26.18 18.43
CA ASP A 375 -1.01 26.22 16.96
C ASP A 375 -1.47 24.90 16.33
N ASN A 376 -1.24 23.76 17.01
CA ASN A 376 -1.58 22.42 16.54
C ASN A 376 -3.04 22.05 16.82
N LEU A 377 -3.67 22.66 17.83
CA LEU A 377 -5.10 22.52 18.12
C LEU A 377 -6.00 23.00 16.97
N ARG A 378 -5.49 23.83 16.04
CA ARG A 378 -6.25 24.22 14.83
C ARG A 378 -6.50 23.04 13.88
N TYR A 379 -5.63 22.03 13.91
CA TYR A 379 -5.74 20.84 13.06
C TYR A 379 -6.43 19.67 13.74
N SER A 380 -6.67 19.72 15.07
CA SER A 380 -7.30 18.62 15.80
C SER A 380 -8.77 18.41 15.45
N GLY A 381 -9.45 19.41 14.88
CA GLY A 381 -10.81 19.28 14.34
C GLY A 381 -10.88 18.76 12.90
N ILE A 382 -9.71 18.46 12.30
CA ILE A 382 -9.56 17.95 10.92
C ILE A 382 -9.00 16.51 10.96
N ALA A 383 -8.59 16.03 12.13
CA ALA A 383 -8.07 14.69 12.35
C ALA A 383 -9.24 13.70 12.29
#